data_AF-A0A6M3LKH7-F1
#
_entry.id   AF-A0A6M3LKH7-F1
#
_cell.length_a   1.000
_cell.length_b   1.000
_cell.length_c   1.000
_cell.angle_alpha   90.00
_cell.angle_beta   90.00
_cell.angle_gamma   90.00
#
_symmetry.space_group_name_H-M   'P 1'
#
loop_
_entity.id
_entity.type
_entity.pdbx_description
1 polymer ?
#
loop_
_entity_poly.entity_id
_entity_poly.type
_entity_poly.pdbx_seq_one_letter_code
_entity_poly.pdbx_strand_id
1 'polypeptide(L)'
;MTTTREEMKRIKAHNVCSECGAFLKLSLVDGKDALVCERFPEHKGYARHFEPRDLSINARRKQMTTEIGEKKTQALAKYSGVGQLTRDQAKEIVETIWPGAPKTEQLKAILLCANYQLNPLMKHVFLIPFKDKYVMVLGIQAQRLIAHRAGDFSYVDDTPRIMTEAEQARIFGKADPSKLWAITKLKDSKGNTASGYGFYPSSETPYGSDKGNSAMNMAFIRSERNAFDRLFAGKMPQVDVIDATYVEVEDVGKVDPGTGEVVETKPEPPPDAPEPKSSDVEVPMITPEQSKLIKDYIKTNRVRGQDVRDYTGKQSSKDLTEDEATKVLMAIQAGQLGKPLADTAKEIFPDAEEEN
;
A
#
# COMPACT_ATOMS: atom_id res chain seq x y z
N MET A 1 -9.33 -12.50 38.88
CA MET A 1 -10.69 -12.68 38.31
C MET A 1 -10.91 -14.17 38.12
N THR A 2 -11.92 -14.76 38.77
CA THR A 2 -12.28 -16.17 38.58
C THR A 2 -13.13 -16.30 37.34
N THR A 3 -12.51 -16.70 36.23
CA THR A 3 -13.18 -16.97 34.94
C THR A 3 -14.15 -18.13 35.12
N THR A 4 -15.41 -17.97 34.71
CA THR A 4 -16.41 -19.04 34.87
C THR A 4 -16.16 -20.19 33.89
N ARG A 5 -16.64 -21.41 34.20
CA ARG A 5 -16.46 -22.59 33.33
C ARG A 5 -17.10 -22.41 31.94
N GLU A 6 -18.17 -21.64 31.84
CA GLU A 6 -18.81 -21.30 30.56
C GLU A 6 -17.95 -20.35 29.72
N GLU A 7 -17.34 -19.36 30.37
CA GLU A 7 -16.41 -18.43 29.73
C GLU A 7 -15.16 -19.16 29.22
N MET A 8 -14.65 -20.14 29.98
CA MET A 8 -13.56 -21.02 29.55
C MET A 8 -13.93 -21.89 28.32
N LYS A 9 -15.18 -22.39 28.23
CA LYS A 9 -15.67 -23.09 27.04
C LYS A 9 -15.75 -22.15 25.82
N ARG A 10 -16.16 -20.90 26.04
CA ARG A 10 -16.22 -19.87 24.98
C ARG A 10 -14.81 -19.51 24.48
N ILE A 11 -13.86 -19.33 25.40
CA ILE A 11 -12.44 -19.09 25.07
C ILE A 11 -11.86 -20.29 24.30
N LYS A 12 -12.14 -21.53 24.74
CA LYS A 12 -11.70 -22.76 24.04
C LYS A 12 -12.15 -22.79 22.58
N ALA A 13 -13.38 -22.39 22.27
CA ALA A 13 -13.93 -22.46 20.92
C ALA A 13 -13.19 -21.57 19.91
N HIS A 14 -12.44 -20.57 20.36
CA HIS A 14 -11.84 -19.54 19.52
C HIS A 14 -10.33 -19.40 19.69
N ASN A 15 -9.70 -20.29 20.47
CA ASN A 15 -8.26 -20.22 20.78
C ASN A 15 -7.54 -21.52 20.47
N VAL A 16 -6.27 -21.37 20.10
CA VAL A 16 -5.30 -22.46 19.87
C VAL A 16 -4.06 -22.22 20.74
N CYS A 17 -3.28 -23.27 20.95
CA CYS A 17 -2.00 -23.20 21.65
C CYS A 17 -1.06 -22.20 20.95
N SER A 18 -0.51 -21.26 21.72
CA SER A 18 0.43 -20.24 21.24
C SER A 18 1.76 -20.82 20.72
N GLU A 19 2.16 -22.00 21.21
CA GLU A 19 3.44 -22.62 20.87
C GLU A 19 3.33 -23.53 19.62
N CYS A 20 2.25 -24.29 19.49
CA CYS A 20 2.14 -25.31 18.43
C CYS A 20 0.86 -25.24 17.57
N GLY A 21 -0.03 -24.28 17.82
CA GLY A 21 -1.27 -24.10 17.05
C GLY A 21 -2.33 -25.19 17.24
N ALA A 22 -2.10 -26.20 18.09
CA ALA A 22 -3.09 -27.23 18.39
C ALA A 22 -4.28 -26.67 19.18
N PHE A 23 -5.42 -27.36 19.14
CA PHE A 23 -6.59 -26.98 19.94
C PHE A 23 -6.28 -27.04 21.45
N LEU A 24 -7.02 -26.24 22.21
CA LEU A 24 -6.95 -26.24 23.67
C LEU A 24 -8.01 -27.19 24.23
N LYS A 25 -7.67 -27.95 25.27
CA LYS A 25 -8.63 -28.74 26.06
C LYS A 25 -8.77 -28.14 27.45
N LEU A 26 -10.00 -28.20 27.99
CA LEU A 26 -10.26 -27.83 29.37
C LEU A 26 -9.82 -28.99 30.26
N SER A 27 -8.90 -28.76 31.20
CA SER A 27 -8.40 -29.76 32.13
C SER A 27 -8.27 -29.17 33.53
N LEU A 28 -8.22 -30.03 34.55
CA LEU A 28 -8.03 -29.62 35.93
C LEU A 28 -6.53 -29.65 36.26
N VAL A 29 -5.92 -28.50 36.54
CA VAL A 29 -4.51 -28.38 36.94
C VAL A 29 -4.50 -27.74 38.32
N ASP A 30 -3.91 -28.42 39.30
CA ASP A 30 -3.84 -27.99 40.71
C ASP A 30 -5.21 -27.62 41.32
N GLY A 31 -6.25 -28.38 40.96
CA GLY A 31 -7.61 -28.18 41.45
C GLY A 31 -8.36 -27.02 40.80
N LYS A 32 -7.79 -26.39 39.76
CA LYS A 32 -8.42 -25.29 39.01
C LYS A 32 -8.62 -25.69 37.55
N ASP A 33 -9.74 -25.26 36.95
CA ASP A 33 -9.94 -25.39 35.51
C ASP A 33 -8.88 -24.55 34.77
N ALA A 34 -8.20 -25.15 33.81
CA ALA A 34 -7.17 -24.54 32.95
C ALA A 34 -7.36 -24.97 31.49
N LEU A 35 -6.97 -24.10 30.55
CA LEU A 35 -6.87 -24.45 29.13
C LEU A 35 -5.46 -24.95 28.85
N VAL A 36 -5.35 -26.25 28.54
CA VAL A 36 -4.08 -26.91 28.27
C VAL A 36 -4.02 -27.26 26.80
N CYS A 37 -2.84 -27.19 26.20
CA CYS A 37 -2.66 -27.66 24.82
C CYS A 37 -3.05 -29.14 24.71
N GLU A 38 -3.83 -29.49 23.67
CA GLU A 38 -4.27 -30.86 23.46
C GLU A 38 -3.10 -31.80 23.10
N ARG A 39 -2.12 -31.29 22.34
CA ARG A 39 -1.00 -32.07 21.81
C ARG A 39 0.19 -32.22 22.78
N PHE A 40 0.52 -31.19 23.55
CA PHE A 40 1.71 -31.14 24.42
C PHE A 40 1.33 -30.47 25.76
N PRO A 41 1.15 -31.24 26.86
CA PRO A 41 0.71 -30.72 28.15
C PRO A 41 1.62 -29.63 28.76
N GLU A 42 2.90 -29.66 28.43
CA GLU A 42 3.93 -28.72 28.87
C GLU A 42 3.86 -27.34 28.20
N HIS A 43 3.15 -27.20 27.08
CA HIS A 43 2.99 -25.91 26.41
C HIS A 43 2.14 -24.97 27.26
N LYS A 44 2.66 -23.76 27.51
CA LYS A 44 1.92 -22.72 28.22
C LYS A 44 0.84 -22.17 27.32
N GLY A 45 -0.39 -22.62 27.54
CA GLY A 45 -1.58 -22.16 26.82
C GLY A 45 -1.92 -20.71 27.17
N TYR A 46 -1.30 -19.75 26.47
CA TYR A 46 -1.82 -18.40 26.42
C TYR A 46 -2.82 -18.31 25.26
N ALA A 47 -4.10 -18.21 25.61
CA ALA A 47 -5.11 -17.69 24.72
C ALA A 47 -4.62 -16.32 24.22
N ARG A 48 -4.65 -16.07 22.90
CA ARG A 48 -4.60 -14.68 22.45
C ARG A 48 -5.75 -13.98 23.17
N HIS A 49 -5.49 -12.84 23.80
CA HIS A 49 -6.54 -12.11 24.51
C HIS A 49 -7.61 -11.75 23.47
N PHE A 50 -8.71 -12.52 23.46
CA PHE A 50 -9.85 -12.19 22.64
C PHE A 50 -10.57 -11.06 23.37
N GLU A 51 -10.23 -9.83 23.02
CA GLU A 51 -11.12 -8.72 23.29
C GLU A 51 -12.31 -8.88 22.36
N PRO A 52 -13.52 -9.19 22.87
CA PRO A 52 -14.69 -9.21 22.03
C PRO A 52 -14.81 -7.82 21.39
N ARG A 53 -14.57 -7.74 20.09
CA ARG A 53 -14.81 -6.51 19.36
C ARG A 53 -16.29 -6.21 19.51
N ASP A 54 -16.60 -5.12 20.19
CA ASP A 54 -17.94 -4.59 20.17
C ASP A 54 -18.21 -4.15 18.72
N LEU A 55 -19.02 -4.94 18.01
CA LEU A 55 -19.44 -4.67 16.64
C LEU A 55 -20.62 -3.68 16.61
N SER A 56 -20.98 -3.10 17.77
CA SER A 56 -22.01 -2.08 17.81
C SER A 56 -21.60 -0.85 16.98
N ILE A 57 -22.61 -0.20 16.41
CA ILE A 57 -22.45 1.08 15.71
C ILE A 57 -21.79 2.11 16.63
N ASN A 58 -22.05 2.03 17.94
CA ASN A 58 -21.46 2.92 18.95
C ASN A 58 -19.96 2.69 19.12
N ALA A 59 -19.50 1.44 19.17
CA ALA A 59 -18.08 1.13 19.22
C ALA A 59 -17.35 1.58 17.96
N ARG A 60 -17.93 1.36 16.77
CA ARG A 60 -17.34 1.89 15.53
C ARG A 60 -17.30 3.42 15.53
N ARG A 61 -18.37 4.08 15.98
CA ARG A 61 -18.42 5.54 16.08
C ARG A 61 -17.35 6.07 17.03
N LYS A 62 -17.16 5.44 18.20
CA LYS A 62 -16.09 5.78 19.14
C LYS A 62 -14.71 5.66 18.50
N GLN A 63 -14.47 4.57 17.77
CA GLN A 63 -13.22 4.38 17.05
C GLN A 63 -13.03 5.42 15.93
N MET A 64 -14.07 5.77 15.18
CA MET A 64 -14.02 6.85 14.19
C MET A 64 -13.69 8.19 14.85
N THR A 65 -14.32 8.51 15.98
CA THR A 65 -14.03 9.75 16.72
C THR A 65 -12.55 9.83 17.10
N THR A 66 -11.95 8.72 17.53
CA THR A 66 -10.50 8.64 17.80
C THR A 66 -9.65 8.79 16.53
N GLU A 67 -10.09 8.23 15.40
CA GLU A 67 -9.29 8.16 14.16
C GLU A 67 -9.35 9.43 13.30
N ILE A 68 -10.51 10.09 13.23
CA ILE A 68 -10.75 11.23 12.31
C ILE A 68 -11.35 12.46 13.02
N GLY A 69 -11.56 12.40 14.33
CA GLY A 69 -12.16 13.48 15.12
C GLY A 69 -13.69 13.49 15.11
N GLU A 70 -14.28 14.18 16.09
CA GLU A 70 -15.73 14.19 16.35
C GLU A 70 -16.53 14.83 15.21
N LYS A 71 -16.09 16.00 14.71
CA LYS A 71 -16.77 16.74 13.64
C LYS A 71 -16.89 15.90 12.36
N LYS A 72 -15.77 15.31 11.90
CA LYS A 72 -15.77 14.43 10.72
C LYS A 72 -16.58 13.16 10.95
N THR A 73 -16.48 12.58 12.15
CA THR A 73 -17.28 11.40 12.52
C THR A 73 -18.78 11.68 12.48
N GLN A 74 -19.23 12.85 12.94
CA GLN A 74 -20.63 13.25 12.88
C GLN A 74 -21.10 13.40 11.42
N ALA A 75 -20.31 14.07 10.57
CA ALA A 75 -20.63 14.24 9.15
C ALA A 75 -20.71 12.89 8.40
N LEU A 76 -19.80 11.97 8.71
CA LEU A 76 -19.65 10.70 8.01
C LEU A 76 -20.39 9.52 8.69
N ALA A 77 -21.13 9.77 9.78
CA ALA A 77 -21.82 8.73 10.54
C ALA A 77 -22.78 7.89 9.68
N LYS A 78 -23.43 8.51 8.69
CA LYS A 78 -24.32 7.84 7.73
C LYS A 78 -23.64 6.79 6.86
N TYR A 79 -22.31 6.83 6.76
CA TYR A 79 -21.51 5.87 5.98
C TYR A 79 -20.85 4.79 6.85
N SER A 80 -21.03 4.85 8.17
CA SER A 80 -20.55 3.82 9.08
C SER A 80 -21.29 2.50 8.82
N GLY A 81 -20.58 1.52 8.28
CA GLY A 81 -21.13 0.20 7.94
C GLY A 81 -21.57 0.03 6.49
N VAL A 82 -21.42 1.06 5.65
CA VAL A 82 -21.68 0.92 4.20
C VAL A 82 -20.51 0.16 3.56
N GLY A 83 -20.77 -1.07 3.12
CA GLY A 83 -19.75 -1.94 2.52
C GLY A 83 -19.43 -1.66 1.05
N GLN A 84 -20.31 -0.96 0.34
CA GLN A 84 -20.15 -0.59 -1.08
C GLN A 84 -20.52 0.88 -1.25
N LEU A 85 -19.56 1.72 -1.63
CA LEU A 85 -19.78 3.15 -1.82
C LEU A 85 -20.11 3.45 -3.28
N THR A 86 -21.10 4.32 -3.51
CA THR A 86 -21.25 4.99 -4.81
C THR A 86 -20.13 6.01 -5.00
N ARG A 87 -19.93 6.48 -6.24
CA ARG A 87 -18.92 7.51 -6.53
C ARG A 87 -19.14 8.79 -5.72
N ASP A 88 -20.39 9.21 -5.55
CA ASP A 88 -20.73 10.42 -4.80
C ASP A 88 -20.50 10.25 -3.29
N GLN A 89 -20.81 9.07 -2.74
CA GLN A 89 -20.52 8.74 -1.34
C GLN A 89 -19.01 8.68 -1.10
N ALA A 90 -18.26 8.05 -1.99
CA ALA A 90 -16.80 8.01 -1.93
C ALA A 90 -16.20 9.42 -2.02
N LYS A 91 -16.74 10.29 -2.88
CA LYS A 91 -16.34 11.71 -2.98
C LYS A 91 -16.52 12.44 -1.65
N GLU A 92 -17.72 12.37 -1.07
CA GLU A 92 -18.00 13.04 0.21
C GLU A 92 -17.06 12.55 1.32
N ILE A 93 -16.84 11.23 1.41
CA ILE A 93 -15.94 10.65 2.41
C ILE A 93 -14.49 11.10 2.20
N VAL A 94 -13.96 11.00 0.98
CA VAL A 94 -12.54 11.32 0.69
C VAL A 94 -12.25 12.81 0.92
N GLU A 95 -13.12 13.70 0.43
CA GLU A 95 -12.97 15.15 0.59
C GLU A 95 -13.08 15.55 2.07
N THR A 96 -13.88 14.84 2.86
CA THR A 96 -14.02 15.09 4.31
C THR A 96 -12.83 14.57 5.12
N ILE A 97 -12.31 13.38 4.81
CA ILE A 97 -11.18 12.80 5.56
C ILE A 97 -9.89 13.55 5.24
N TRP A 98 -9.62 13.83 3.96
CA TRP A 98 -8.36 14.41 3.48
C TRP A 98 -8.55 15.73 2.71
N PRO A 99 -9.06 16.80 3.36
CA PRO A 99 -9.32 18.08 2.69
C PRO A 99 -8.06 18.74 2.10
N GLY A 100 -6.88 18.50 2.70
CA GLY A 100 -5.59 19.05 2.25
C GLY A 100 -4.91 18.28 1.11
N ALA A 101 -5.41 17.10 0.73
CA ALA A 101 -4.81 16.33 -0.35
C ALA A 101 -5.09 16.99 -1.72
N PRO A 102 -4.15 16.94 -2.69
CA PRO A 102 -4.38 17.42 -4.04
C PRO A 102 -5.62 16.79 -4.66
N LYS A 103 -6.43 17.60 -5.37
CA LYS A 103 -7.67 17.12 -6.02
C LYS A 103 -7.44 15.93 -6.95
N THR A 104 -6.26 15.82 -7.55
CA THR A 104 -5.86 14.69 -8.39
C THR A 104 -5.76 13.38 -7.59
N GLU A 105 -5.16 13.42 -6.39
CA GLU A 105 -5.03 12.25 -5.51
C GLU A 105 -6.37 11.89 -4.86
N GLN A 106 -7.16 12.89 -4.47
CA GLN A 106 -8.55 12.67 -4.03
C GLN A 106 -9.37 11.97 -5.11
N LEU A 107 -9.31 12.45 -6.37
CA LEU A 107 -10.03 11.84 -7.48
C LEU A 107 -9.61 10.39 -7.74
N LYS A 108 -8.30 10.09 -7.69
CA LYS A 108 -7.79 8.72 -7.79
C LYS A 108 -8.36 7.83 -6.69
N ALA A 109 -8.35 8.29 -5.44
CA ALA A 109 -8.90 7.55 -4.31
C ALA A 109 -10.41 7.33 -4.44
N ILE A 110 -11.17 8.33 -4.90
CA ILE A 110 -12.61 8.22 -5.15
C ILE A 110 -12.90 7.15 -6.21
N LEU A 111 -12.18 7.18 -7.33
CA LEU A 111 -12.33 6.20 -8.40
C LEU A 111 -11.96 4.79 -7.92
N LEU A 112 -10.89 4.66 -7.15
CA LEU A 112 -10.48 3.39 -6.55
C LEU A 112 -11.57 2.85 -5.62
N CYS A 113 -12.12 3.70 -4.75
CA CYS A 113 -13.19 3.32 -3.83
C CYS A 113 -14.46 2.88 -4.56
N ALA A 114 -14.88 3.62 -5.58
CA ALA A 114 -16.08 3.29 -6.36
C ALA A 114 -15.90 2.00 -7.17
N ASN A 115 -14.78 1.85 -7.88
CA ASN A 115 -14.53 0.70 -8.76
C ASN A 115 -14.36 -0.61 -7.97
N TYR A 116 -13.71 -0.53 -6.81
CA TYR A 116 -13.41 -1.69 -5.98
C TYR A 116 -14.32 -1.84 -4.78
N GLN A 117 -15.35 -1.00 -4.65
CA GLN A 117 -16.28 -0.98 -3.53
C GLN A 117 -15.55 -0.92 -2.17
N LEU A 118 -14.56 -0.04 -2.07
CA LEU A 118 -13.79 0.16 -0.85
C LEU A 118 -14.37 1.32 -0.04
N ASN A 119 -14.19 1.27 1.28
CA ASN A 119 -14.62 2.32 2.18
C ASN A 119 -13.40 2.83 2.96
N PRO A 120 -12.98 4.10 2.77
CA PRO A 120 -11.91 4.71 3.55
C PRO A 120 -12.12 4.62 5.06
N LEU A 121 -13.38 4.70 5.51
CA LEU A 121 -13.77 4.54 6.92
C LEU A 121 -13.57 3.11 7.43
N MET A 122 -13.22 2.15 6.60
CA MET A 122 -12.86 0.79 7.01
C MET A 122 -11.36 0.53 6.89
N LYS A 123 -10.53 1.59 6.82
CA LYS A 123 -9.08 1.49 6.63
C LYS A 123 -8.69 0.77 5.33
N HIS A 124 -9.53 0.90 4.30
CA HIS A 124 -9.27 0.24 3.03
C HIS A 124 -8.29 1.01 2.15
N VAL A 125 -8.41 2.34 2.14
CA VAL A 125 -7.62 3.26 1.32
C VAL A 125 -7.08 4.34 2.24
N PHE A 126 -5.85 4.77 2.01
CA PHE A 126 -5.22 5.89 2.71
C PHE A 126 -4.59 6.85 1.71
N LEU A 127 -4.65 8.14 2.01
CA LEU A 127 -3.83 9.18 1.40
C LEU A 127 -2.84 9.65 2.47
N ILE A 128 -1.57 9.26 2.31
CA ILE A 128 -0.51 9.56 3.27
C ILE A 128 0.32 10.73 2.72
N PRO A 129 0.48 11.83 3.47
CA PRO A 129 1.42 12.88 3.10
C PRO A 129 2.85 12.31 3.23
N PHE A 130 3.64 12.45 2.18
CA PHE A 130 5.04 12.09 2.13
C PHE A 130 5.83 13.27 1.57
N LYS A 131 6.43 14.05 2.49
CA LYS A 131 7.06 15.34 2.17
C LYS A 131 6.04 16.26 1.47
N ASP A 132 6.35 16.70 0.25
CA ASP A 132 5.59 17.59 -0.61
C ASP A 132 4.56 16.88 -1.51
N LYS A 133 4.35 15.57 -1.34
CA LYS A 133 3.42 14.76 -2.17
C LYS A 133 2.50 13.91 -1.31
N TYR A 134 1.31 13.60 -1.82
CA TYR A 134 0.44 12.57 -1.23
C TYR A 134 0.63 11.26 -1.97
N VAL A 135 0.72 10.16 -1.22
CA VAL A 135 0.80 8.81 -1.76
C VAL A 135 -0.47 8.05 -1.40
N MET A 136 -1.13 7.48 -2.40
CA MET A 136 -2.27 6.60 -2.21
C MET A 136 -1.80 5.17 -1.96
N VAL A 137 -2.31 4.57 -0.89
CA VAL A 137 -1.97 3.20 -0.48
C VAL A 137 -3.22 2.45 -0.04
N LEU A 138 -3.19 1.12 -0.18
CA LEU A 138 -4.23 0.19 0.22
C LEU A 138 -3.85 -0.52 1.52
N GLY A 139 -4.83 -0.74 2.39
CA GLY A 139 -4.66 -1.68 3.49
C GLY A 139 -4.61 -3.12 2.97
N ILE A 140 -3.78 -3.98 3.56
CA ILE A 140 -3.69 -5.40 3.18
C ILE A 140 -5.04 -6.13 3.27
N GLN A 141 -5.89 -5.76 4.23
CA GLN A 141 -7.24 -6.31 4.35
C GLN A 141 -8.13 -5.92 3.16
N ALA A 142 -7.97 -4.69 2.63
CA ALA A 142 -8.69 -4.28 1.43
C ALA A 142 -8.18 -5.00 0.18
N GLN A 143 -6.87 -5.25 0.09
CA GLN A 143 -6.33 -6.08 -0.99
C GLN A 143 -6.93 -7.49 -0.97
N ARG A 144 -6.98 -8.13 0.21
CA ARG A 144 -7.61 -9.45 0.40
C ARG A 144 -9.10 -9.41 0.05
N LEU A 145 -9.81 -8.34 0.42
CA LEU A 145 -11.22 -8.15 0.07
C LEU A 145 -11.41 -8.04 -1.45
N ILE A 146 -10.56 -7.29 -2.15
CA ILE A 146 -10.59 -7.20 -3.61
C ILE A 146 -10.34 -8.57 -4.24
N ALA A 147 -9.33 -9.29 -3.75
CA ALA A 147 -9.02 -10.64 -4.20
C ALA A 147 -10.22 -11.60 -4.00
N HIS A 148 -10.86 -11.55 -2.82
CA HIS A 148 -12.05 -12.37 -2.54
C HIS A 148 -13.22 -12.07 -3.47
N ARG A 149 -13.41 -10.80 -3.81
CA ARG A 149 -14.42 -10.38 -4.80
C ARG A 149 -14.07 -10.83 -6.23
N ALA A 150 -12.78 -11.02 -6.52
CA ALA A 150 -12.30 -11.53 -7.79
C ALA A 150 -12.45 -13.05 -7.93
N GLY A 151 -12.39 -13.79 -6.81
CA GLY A 151 -12.63 -15.22 -6.69
C GLY A 151 -12.16 -15.80 -5.36
N ASP A 152 -12.60 -17.01 -5.02
CA ASP A 152 -12.14 -17.71 -3.83
C ASP A 152 -10.69 -18.15 -3.96
N PHE A 153 -9.92 -18.01 -2.89
CA PHE A 153 -8.54 -18.45 -2.81
C PHE A 153 -8.22 -19.02 -1.42
N SER A 154 -7.19 -19.85 -1.35
CA SER A 154 -6.61 -20.33 -0.11
C SER A 154 -5.09 -20.22 -0.14
N TYR A 155 -4.51 -20.03 1.04
CA TYR A 155 -3.06 -20.13 1.24
C TYR A 155 -2.66 -21.60 1.27
N VAL A 156 -1.53 -21.91 0.64
CA VAL A 156 -0.95 -23.25 0.66
C VAL A 156 0.47 -23.19 1.22
N ASP A 157 0.99 -24.32 1.71
CA ASP A 157 2.38 -24.47 2.18
C ASP A 157 2.73 -23.52 3.35
N ASP A 158 1.78 -23.29 4.24
CA ASP A 158 1.92 -22.42 5.42
C ASP A 158 2.48 -21.02 5.08
N THR A 159 2.02 -20.46 3.96
CA THR A 159 2.41 -19.12 3.50
C THR A 159 1.41 -18.03 3.91
N PRO A 160 1.79 -16.74 4.03
CA PRO A 160 3.12 -16.17 3.80
C PRO A 160 4.18 -16.62 4.83
N ARG A 161 5.40 -16.90 4.37
CA ARG A 161 6.55 -17.23 5.23
C ARG A 161 7.87 -16.78 4.62
N ILE A 162 8.93 -16.81 5.43
CA ILE A 162 10.30 -16.55 4.98
C ILE A 162 10.77 -17.68 4.06
N MET A 163 11.46 -17.31 2.98
CA MET A 163 12.09 -18.27 2.08
C MET A 163 13.36 -18.81 2.69
N THR A 164 13.53 -20.13 2.63
CA THR A 164 14.80 -20.78 2.93
C THR A 164 15.87 -20.42 1.90
N GLU A 165 17.15 -20.49 2.27
CA GLU A 165 18.26 -20.21 1.33
C GLU A 165 18.22 -21.13 0.11
N ALA A 166 17.87 -22.41 0.29
CA ALA A 166 17.71 -23.37 -0.80
C ALA A 166 16.59 -22.97 -1.77
N GLU A 167 15.46 -22.44 -1.26
CA GLU A 167 14.39 -21.91 -2.11
C GLU A 167 14.83 -20.66 -2.86
N GLN A 168 15.54 -19.76 -2.19
CA GLN A 168 16.08 -18.55 -2.82
C GLN A 168 17.07 -18.91 -3.93
N ALA A 169 18.03 -19.80 -3.66
CA ALA A 169 18.99 -20.26 -4.66
C ALA A 169 18.29 -20.95 -5.85
N ARG A 170 17.25 -21.74 -5.60
CA ARG A 170 16.47 -22.40 -6.67
C ARG A 170 15.71 -21.40 -7.56
N ILE A 171 15.17 -20.32 -6.99
CA ILE A 171 14.31 -19.37 -7.71
C ILE A 171 15.11 -18.22 -8.33
N PHE A 172 16.09 -17.69 -7.61
CA PHE A 172 16.87 -16.50 -7.98
C PHE A 172 18.32 -16.82 -8.39
N GLY A 173 18.73 -18.08 -8.34
CA GLY A 173 20.09 -18.54 -8.65
C GLY A 173 21.08 -18.37 -7.49
N LYS A 174 20.82 -17.47 -6.54
CA LYS A 174 21.62 -17.27 -5.33
C LYS A 174 20.76 -16.80 -4.16
N ALA A 175 21.17 -17.17 -2.94
CA ALA A 175 20.62 -16.57 -1.73
C ALA A 175 21.25 -15.18 -1.52
N ASP A 176 20.45 -14.20 -1.10
CA ASP A 176 20.90 -12.84 -0.83
C ASP A 176 20.65 -12.49 0.64
N PRO A 177 21.67 -12.55 1.51
CA PRO A 177 21.51 -12.31 2.95
C PRO A 177 21.21 -10.84 3.27
N SER A 178 21.41 -9.92 2.32
CA SER A 178 21.09 -8.50 2.50
C SER A 178 19.58 -8.22 2.49
N LYS A 179 18.76 -9.23 2.12
CA LYS A 179 17.32 -9.10 1.96
C LYS A 179 16.60 -10.20 2.70
N LEU A 180 15.56 -9.81 3.42
CA LEU A 180 14.59 -10.73 3.98
C LEU A 180 13.57 -11.06 2.88
N TRP A 181 13.67 -12.27 2.32
CA TRP A 181 12.78 -12.78 1.28
C TRP A 181 11.61 -13.56 1.85
N ALA A 182 10.43 -13.30 1.30
CA ALA A 182 9.18 -13.97 1.63
C ALA A 182 8.52 -14.58 0.39
N ILE A 183 7.80 -15.67 0.61
CA ILE A 183 7.02 -16.37 -0.39
C ILE A 183 5.56 -16.49 0.07
N THR A 184 4.65 -16.20 -0.85
CA THR A 184 3.22 -16.47 -0.69
C THR A 184 2.78 -17.40 -1.81
N LYS A 185 2.12 -18.51 -1.47
CA LYS A 185 1.54 -19.43 -2.45
C LYS A 185 0.03 -19.48 -2.26
N LEU A 186 -0.68 -19.19 -3.34
CA LEU A 186 -2.14 -19.17 -3.37
C LEU A 186 -2.67 -20.22 -4.34
N LYS A 187 -3.84 -20.77 -4.03
CA LYS A 187 -4.61 -21.65 -4.91
C LYS A 187 -6.05 -21.16 -4.99
N ASP A 188 -6.61 -21.07 -6.19
CA ASP A 188 -8.02 -20.75 -6.37
C ASP A 188 -8.92 -22.00 -6.36
N SER A 189 -10.24 -21.79 -6.34
CA SER A 189 -11.23 -22.88 -6.41
C SER A 189 -11.21 -23.66 -7.73
N LYS A 190 -10.59 -23.12 -8.78
CA LYS A 190 -10.41 -23.76 -10.09
C LYS A 190 -9.14 -24.59 -10.18
N GLY A 191 -8.32 -24.58 -9.13
CA GLY A 191 -7.05 -25.29 -9.06
C GLY A 191 -5.86 -24.53 -9.65
N ASN A 192 -6.03 -23.29 -10.09
CA ASN A 192 -4.92 -22.43 -10.49
C ASN A 192 -4.08 -22.11 -9.26
N THR A 193 -2.75 -22.07 -9.45
CA THR A 193 -1.83 -21.72 -8.38
C THR A 193 -0.97 -20.54 -8.80
N ALA A 194 -0.66 -19.68 -7.83
CA ALA A 194 0.23 -18.55 -8.02
C ALA A 194 1.20 -18.47 -6.84
N SER A 195 2.49 -18.32 -7.14
CA SER A 195 3.50 -17.96 -6.15
C SER A 195 3.83 -16.50 -6.31
N GLY A 196 3.83 -15.74 -5.22
CA GLY A 196 4.32 -14.37 -5.15
C GLY A 196 5.56 -14.29 -4.29
N TYR A 197 6.44 -13.37 -4.65
CA TYR A 197 7.71 -13.14 -3.96
C TYR A 197 7.79 -11.68 -3.53
N GLY A 198 8.30 -11.46 -2.33
CA GLY A 198 8.49 -10.13 -1.76
C GLY A 198 9.76 -10.10 -0.96
N PHE A 199 10.39 -8.92 -0.88
CA PHE A 199 11.54 -8.73 -0.02
C PHE A 199 11.51 -7.39 0.68
N TYR A 200 12.24 -7.33 1.79
CA TYR A 200 12.57 -6.08 2.45
C TYR A 200 14.08 -6.04 2.74
N PRO A 201 14.79 -4.93 2.50
CA PRO A 201 16.21 -4.81 2.81
C PRO A 201 16.45 -4.96 4.31
N SER A 202 17.43 -5.77 4.71
CA SER A 202 17.75 -6.03 6.12
C SER A 202 18.35 -4.81 6.83
N SER A 203 18.91 -3.87 6.06
CA SER A 203 19.50 -2.62 6.57
C SER A 203 18.49 -1.49 6.78
N GLU A 204 17.27 -1.62 6.25
CA GLU A 204 16.27 -0.57 6.31
C GLU A 204 15.31 -0.77 7.48
N THR A 205 14.94 0.33 8.13
CA THR A 205 13.88 0.33 9.14
C THR A 205 12.54 0.52 8.45
N PRO A 206 11.57 -0.40 8.63
CA PRO A 206 10.24 -0.26 8.05
C PRO A 206 9.51 0.94 8.65
N TYR A 207 8.72 1.62 7.81
CA TYR A 207 7.81 2.65 8.28
C TYR A 207 6.80 2.06 9.29
N GLY A 208 6.56 2.76 10.40
CA GLY A 208 5.71 2.27 11.48
C GLY A 208 6.40 1.27 12.43
N SER A 209 7.74 1.21 12.44
CA SER A 209 8.51 0.36 13.35
C SER A 209 8.24 0.66 14.83
N ASP A 210 7.98 1.93 15.15
CA ASP A 210 7.54 2.43 16.46
C ASP A 210 6.24 1.76 16.94
N LYS A 211 5.40 1.29 16.01
CA LYS A 211 4.13 0.60 16.29
C LYS A 211 4.24 -0.91 16.19
N GLY A 212 5.45 -1.43 15.97
CA GLY A 212 5.71 -2.87 15.82
C GLY A 212 5.67 -3.38 14.38
N ASN A 213 5.66 -2.50 13.36
CA ASN A 213 5.84 -2.97 11.99
C ASN A 213 7.26 -3.54 11.83
N SER A 214 7.38 -4.68 11.16
CA SER A 214 8.65 -5.38 10.97
C SER A 214 9.01 -5.51 9.50
N ALA A 215 10.31 -5.62 9.20
CA ALA A 215 10.81 -5.92 7.85
C ALA A 215 10.17 -7.21 7.30
N MET A 216 9.95 -8.18 8.20
CA MET A 216 9.24 -9.43 7.90
C MET A 216 7.81 -9.18 7.43
N ASN A 217 7.03 -8.36 8.15
CA ASN A 217 5.67 -8.03 7.75
C ASN A 217 5.62 -7.33 6.38
N MET A 218 6.54 -6.40 6.12
CA MET A 218 6.64 -5.72 4.82
C MET A 218 6.97 -6.69 3.69
N ALA A 219 7.88 -7.64 3.91
CA ALA A 219 8.17 -8.68 2.93
C ALA A 219 6.95 -9.57 2.66
N PHE A 220 6.17 -9.95 3.70
CA PHE A 220 4.94 -10.73 3.58
C PHE A 220 3.87 -10.00 2.77
N ILE A 221 3.64 -8.71 3.04
CA ILE A 221 2.67 -7.90 2.28
C ILE A 221 3.07 -7.82 0.81
N ARG A 222 4.36 -7.61 0.52
CA ARG A 222 4.88 -7.57 -0.86
C ARG A 222 4.73 -8.92 -1.56
N SER A 223 5.04 -10.03 -0.88
CA SER A 223 4.92 -11.38 -1.46
C SER A 223 3.46 -11.75 -1.71
N GLU A 224 2.58 -11.40 -0.78
CA GLU A 224 1.14 -11.63 -0.89
C GLU A 224 0.54 -10.81 -2.02
N ARG A 225 0.89 -9.53 -2.14
CA ARG A 225 0.46 -8.69 -3.26
C ARG A 225 0.85 -9.28 -4.59
N ASN A 226 2.11 -9.69 -4.72
CA ASN A 226 2.60 -10.27 -5.95
C ASN A 226 1.89 -11.60 -6.29
N ALA A 227 1.49 -12.39 -5.28
CA ALA A 227 0.74 -13.62 -5.48
C ALA A 227 -0.67 -13.32 -6.00
N PHE A 228 -1.37 -12.33 -5.43
CA PHE A 228 -2.69 -11.92 -5.90
C PHE A 228 -2.66 -11.32 -7.30
N ASP A 229 -1.68 -10.48 -7.61
CA ASP A 229 -1.54 -9.88 -8.94
C ASP A 229 -1.36 -10.96 -10.02
N ARG A 230 -0.69 -12.07 -9.69
CA ARG A 230 -0.53 -13.22 -10.58
C ARG A 230 -1.78 -14.09 -10.65
N LEU A 231 -2.44 -14.36 -9.52
CA LEU A 231 -3.64 -15.21 -9.49
C LEU A 231 -4.84 -14.52 -10.15
N PHE A 232 -4.97 -13.22 -9.96
CA PHE A 232 -6.08 -12.39 -10.44
C PHE A 232 -5.58 -11.27 -11.38
N ALA A 233 -4.82 -11.66 -12.39
CA ALA A 233 -4.22 -10.75 -13.36
C ALA A 233 -5.25 -9.77 -13.97
N GLY A 234 -4.91 -8.48 -13.96
CA GLY A 234 -5.76 -7.40 -14.47
C GLY A 234 -6.94 -7.02 -13.59
N LYS A 235 -7.23 -7.78 -12.51
CA LYS A 235 -8.28 -7.43 -11.55
C LYS A 235 -7.75 -6.61 -10.38
N MET A 236 -6.49 -6.80 -9.99
CA MET A 236 -5.90 -6.11 -8.84
C MET A 236 -5.48 -4.67 -9.21
N PRO A 237 -5.75 -3.67 -8.34
CA PRO A 237 -5.31 -2.30 -8.57
C PRO A 237 -3.79 -2.16 -8.43
N GLN A 238 -3.19 -1.33 -9.27
CA GLN A 238 -1.74 -1.03 -9.23
C GLN A 238 -1.44 0.07 -8.21
N VAL A 239 -1.71 -0.22 -6.93
CA VAL A 239 -1.52 0.70 -5.80
C VAL A 239 -0.70 0.00 -4.74
N ASP A 240 0.17 0.73 -4.04
CA ASP A 240 0.97 0.16 -2.96
C ASP A 240 0.12 -0.32 -1.79
N VAL A 241 0.59 -1.37 -1.11
CA VAL A 241 -0.16 -2.04 -0.05
C VAL A 241 0.64 -2.00 1.23
N ILE A 242 -0.03 -1.68 2.31
CA ILE A 242 0.55 -1.56 3.64
C ILE A 242 -0.36 -2.24 4.68
N ASP A 243 0.19 -2.52 5.85
CA ASP A 243 -0.62 -2.96 6.98
C ASP A 243 -1.21 -1.74 7.69
N ALA A 244 -2.53 -1.63 7.56
CA ALA A 244 -3.35 -0.57 8.14
C ALA A 244 -3.20 -0.42 9.66
N THR A 245 -2.67 -1.43 10.35
CA THR A 245 -2.46 -1.41 11.81
C THR A 245 -1.35 -0.42 12.19
N TYR A 246 -0.37 -0.18 11.32
CA TYR A 246 0.81 0.65 11.61
C TYR A 246 0.74 2.06 10.99
N VAL A 247 -0.39 2.41 10.39
CA VAL A 247 -0.61 3.73 9.79
C VAL A 247 -1.25 4.63 10.83
N GLU A 248 -0.54 5.69 11.24
CA GLU A 248 -1.24 6.86 11.76
C GLU A 248 -1.70 7.67 10.57
N VAL A 249 -3.01 7.87 10.49
CA VAL A 249 -3.50 9.04 9.78
C VAL A 249 -3.11 10.18 10.70
N GLU A 250 -2.14 11.00 10.30
CA GLU A 250 -1.78 12.21 11.05
C GLU A 250 -3.06 12.90 11.49
N ASP A 251 -3.13 13.29 12.76
CA ASP A 251 -4.25 14.03 13.35
C ASP A 251 -4.53 15.19 12.40
N VAL A 252 -5.60 15.07 11.59
CA VAL A 252 -5.80 15.89 10.39
C VAL A 252 -6.26 17.28 10.84
N GLY A 253 -5.33 18.04 11.42
CA GLY A 253 -5.54 19.29 12.16
C GLY A 253 -6.52 19.13 13.31
N LYS A 254 -6.13 19.49 14.53
CA LYS A 254 -7.12 19.83 15.55
C LYS A 254 -8.03 20.92 14.96
N VAL A 255 -9.26 20.57 14.63
CA VAL A 255 -10.25 21.53 14.14
C VAL A 255 -10.64 22.39 15.32
N ASP A 256 -10.46 23.70 15.20
CA ASP A 256 -10.87 24.62 16.24
C ASP A 256 -12.38 24.43 16.50
N PRO A 257 -12.80 24.14 17.76
CA PRO A 257 -14.18 23.83 18.07
C PRO A 257 -15.11 25.02 17.79
N GLY A 258 -14.62 26.27 17.89
CA GLY A 258 -15.39 27.50 17.68
C GLY A 258 -15.49 27.95 16.22
N THR A 259 -14.43 27.79 15.41
CA THR A 259 -14.43 28.31 14.02
C THR A 259 -14.70 27.25 12.96
N GLY A 260 -14.40 25.98 13.24
CA GLY A 260 -14.49 24.92 12.23
C GLY A 260 -13.37 24.92 11.19
N GLU A 261 -12.38 25.80 11.33
CA GLU A 261 -11.21 25.82 10.45
C GLU A 261 -10.18 24.76 10.88
N VAL A 262 -9.53 24.15 9.89
CA VAL A 262 -8.43 23.20 10.10
C VAL A 262 -7.18 24.01 10.39
N VAL A 263 -6.65 23.90 11.61
CA VAL A 263 -5.34 24.49 11.92
C VAL A 263 -4.28 23.60 11.27
N GLU A 264 -3.68 24.07 10.18
CA GLU A 264 -2.53 23.40 9.55
C GLU A 264 -1.40 23.31 10.57
N THR A 265 -1.22 22.12 11.12
CA THR A 265 -0.02 21.77 11.87
C THR A 265 1.03 21.43 10.83
N LYS A 266 1.94 22.37 10.58
CA LYS A 266 3.08 22.14 9.69
C LYS A 266 3.88 20.98 10.30
N PRO A 267 4.08 19.85 9.60
CA PRO A 267 4.80 18.72 10.17
C PRO A 267 6.23 19.16 10.45
N GLU A 268 6.62 19.11 11.73
CA GLU A 268 8.03 19.25 12.10
C GLU A 268 8.76 18.00 11.60
N PRO A 269 9.84 18.15 10.82
CA PRO A 269 10.63 17.00 10.40
C PRO A 269 11.15 16.26 11.64
N PRO A 270 11.25 14.92 11.58
CA PRO A 270 11.77 14.15 12.70
C PRO A 270 13.18 14.67 13.07
N PRO A 271 13.53 14.72 14.37
CA PRO A 271 14.71 15.42 14.87
C PRO A 271 16.06 14.94 14.31
N ASP A 272 16.08 13.82 13.58
CA ASP A 272 17.29 13.19 13.04
C ASP A 272 17.24 12.91 11.52
N ALA A 273 16.34 13.54 10.75
CA ALA A 273 16.39 13.42 9.28
C ALA A 273 17.60 14.18 8.72
N PRO A 274 18.54 13.52 8.00
CA PRO A 274 19.63 14.22 7.34
C PRO A 274 19.06 15.19 6.30
N GLU A 275 19.48 16.45 6.37
CA GLU A 275 19.07 17.48 5.41
C GLU A 275 19.40 17.01 3.98
N PRO A 276 18.44 17.05 3.05
CA PRO A 276 18.72 16.72 1.66
C PRO A 276 19.69 17.77 1.11
N LYS A 277 20.88 17.34 0.73
CA LYS A 277 21.81 18.16 -0.06
C LYS A 277 21.08 18.59 -1.33
N SER A 278 20.91 19.89 -1.54
CA SER A 278 20.38 20.42 -2.79
C SER A 278 21.31 20.00 -3.93
N SER A 279 20.79 19.22 -4.87
CA SER A 279 21.47 18.99 -6.14
C SER A 279 20.97 20.06 -7.10
N ASP A 280 21.72 21.15 -7.17
CA ASP A 280 21.61 22.11 -8.26
C ASP A 280 22.11 21.42 -9.53
N VAL A 281 21.26 20.61 -10.15
CA VAL A 281 21.53 20.05 -11.47
C VAL A 281 21.19 21.15 -12.48
N GLU A 282 22.23 21.78 -13.03
CA GLU A 282 22.08 22.69 -14.17
C GLU A 282 21.46 21.91 -15.34
N VAL A 283 20.27 22.32 -15.77
CA VAL A 283 19.62 21.77 -16.96
C VAL A 283 20.43 22.26 -18.17
N PRO A 284 21.06 21.37 -18.97
CA PRO A 284 21.89 21.80 -20.08
C PRO A 284 21.05 22.57 -21.10
N MET A 285 21.50 23.78 -21.45
CA MET A 285 20.86 24.59 -22.50
C MET A 285 21.01 23.91 -23.86
N ILE A 286 19.89 23.61 -24.50
CA ILE A 286 19.86 23.03 -25.85
C ILE A 286 20.15 24.12 -26.88
N THR A 287 21.03 23.82 -27.84
CA THR A 287 21.34 24.75 -28.94
C THR A 287 20.19 24.82 -29.97
N PRO A 288 20.03 25.91 -30.72
CA PRO A 288 19.00 26.02 -31.77
C PRO A 288 19.06 24.90 -32.83
N GLU A 289 20.25 24.37 -33.12
CA GLU A 289 20.43 23.24 -34.05
C GLU A 289 19.89 21.93 -33.49
N GLN A 290 20.14 21.65 -32.20
CA GLN A 290 19.56 20.50 -31.50
C GLN A 290 18.03 20.63 -31.38
N SER A 291 17.51 21.82 -31.10
CA SER A 291 16.06 22.12 -31.11
C SER A 291 15.42 21.81 -32.46
N LYS A 292 16.09 22.16 -33.57
CA LYS A 292 15.64 21.85 -34.93
C LYS A 292 15.65 20.35 -35.23
N LEU A 293 16.72 19.64 -34.86
CA LEU A 293 16.84 18.18 -35.01
C LEU A 293 15.73 17.43 -34.25
N ILE A 294 15.43 17.85 -33.02
CA ILE A 294 14.35 17.26 -32.20
C ILE A 294 12.99 17.45 -32.88
N LYS A 295 12.71 18.66 -33.39
CA LYS A 295 11.46 18.96 -34.10
C LYS A 295 11.31 18.14 -35.38
N ASP A 296 12.37 17.99 -36.16
CA ASP A 296 12.36 17.18 -37.38
C ASP A 296 12.22 15.68 -37.07
N TYR A 297 12.83 15.19 -35.99
CA TYR A 297 12.69 13.81 -35.51
C TYR A 297 11.25 13.48 -35.08
N ILE A 298 10.62 14.34 -34.26
CA ILE A 298 9.21 14.17 -33.84
C ILE A 298 8.29 14.14 -35.06
N LYS A 299 8.61 14.93 -36.09
CA LYS A 299 7.83 15.04 -37.33
C LYS A 299 8.00 13.82 -38.26
N THR A 300 9.18 13.21 -38.30
CA THR A 300 9.48 12.07 -39.20
C THR A 300 9.14 10.72 -38.58
N ASN A 301 9.33 10.52 -37.27
CA ASN A 301 9.20 9.20 -36.65
C ASN A 301 7.79 8.81 -36.18
N ARG A 302 6.75 9.51 -36.64
CA ARG A 302 5.34 9.23 -36.27
C ARG A 302 5.20 8.92 -34.77
N VAL A 303 5.87 9.71 -33.91
CA VAL A 303 5.54 9.71 -32.48
C VAL A 303 4.03 9.93 -32.43
N ARG A 304 3.28 8.96 -31.88
CA ARG A 304 1.82 9.00 -31.96
C ARG A 304 1.43 10.35 -31.37
N GLY A 305 0.72 11.18 -32.15
CA GLY A 305 0.34 12.53 -31.69
C GLY A 305 -0.38 12.52 -30.34
N GLN A 306 -0.94 11.37 -29.97
CA GLN A 306 -1.47 11.05 -28.66
C GLN A 306 -0.43 11.18 -27.52
N ASP A 307 0.78 10.62 -27.65
CA ASP A 307 1.78 10.61 -26.56
C ASP A 307 2.34 12.02 -26.31
N VAL A 308 2.56 12.80 -27.37
CA VAL A 308 2.97 14.22 -27.28
C VAL A 308 1.84 15.06 -26.68
N ARG A 309 0.59 14.79 -27.05
CA ARG A 309 -0.59 15.47 -26.51
C ARG A 309 -0.81 15.15 -25.04
N ASP A 310 -0.61 13.91 -24.64
CA ASP A 310 -0.78 13.48 -23.25
C ASP A 310 0.29 14.10 -22.34
N TYR A 311 1.49 14.39 -22.89
CA TYR A 311 2.58 15.01 -22.14
C TYR A 311 2.56 16.55 -22.15
N THR A 312 2.14 17.18 -23.26
CA THR A 312 2.24 18.64 -23.46
C THR A 312 0.89 19.35 -23.60
N GLY A 313 -0.21 18.61 -23.76
CA GLY A 313 -1.55 19.13 -24.03
C GLY A 313 -1.80 19.57 -25.47
N LYS A 314 -0.78 19.58 -26.35
CA LYS A 314 -0.87 20.11 -27.73
C LYS A 314 -1.10 19.00 -28.76
N GLN A 315 -1.93 19.29 -29.77
CA GLN A 315 -2.33 18.30 -30.78
C GLN A 315 -1.30 18.09 -31.91
N SER A 316 -0.34 19.01 -32.06
CA SER A 316 0.62 19.00 -33.16
C SER A 316 2.01 19.38 -32.67
N SER A 317 3.02 18.70 -33.21
CA SER A 317 4.43 19.00 -32.95
C SER A 317 4.86 20.38 -33.46
N LYS A 318 4.10 20.98 -34.37
CA LYS A 318 4.35 22.35 -34.87
C LYS A 318 4.08 23.43 -33.82
N ASP A 319 3.31 23.12 -32.78
CA ASP A 319 2.89 24.08 -31.77
C ASP A 319 3.78 24.03 -30.51
N LEU A 320 4.79 23.18 -30.50
CA LEU A 320 5.73 23.04 -29.38
C LEU A 320 6.74 24.19 -29.36
N THR A 321 6.85 24.82 -28.20
CA THR A 321 7.97 25.71 -27.85
C THR A 321 9.24 24.89 -27.66
N GLU A 322 10.40 25.55 -27.64
CA GLU A 322 11.70 24.87 -27.48
C GLU A 322 11.81 24.17 -26.12
N ASP A 323 11.33 24.81 -25.06
CA ASP A 323 11.26 24.21 -23.72
C ASP A 323 10.37 22.96 -23.67
N GLU A 324 9.23 22.96 -24.36
CA GLU A 324 8.33 21.80 -24.40
C GLU A 324 8.93 20.64 -25.20
N ALA A 325 9.61 20.93 -26.31
CA ALA A 325 10.33 19.92 -27.09
C ALA A 325 11.47 19.29 -26.27
N THR A 326 12.17 20.10 -25.48
CA THR A 326 13.22 19.66 -24.55
C THR A 326 12.67 18.71 -23.48
N LYS A 327 11.53 19.06 -22.87
CA LYS A 327 10.87 18.21 -21.86
C LYS A 327 10.41 16.88 -22.44
N VAL A 328 9.87 16.86 -23.66
CA VAL A 328 9.47 15.61 -24.33
C VAL A 328 10.70 14.74 -24.62
N LEU A 329 11.83 15.32 -25.03
CA LEU A 329 13.08 14.58 -25.24
C LEU A 329 13.61 13.99 -23.92
N MET A 330 13.61 14.76 -22.84
CA MET A 330 14.03 14.27 -21.53
C MET A 330 13.12 13.14 -21.03
N ALA A 331 11.82 13.21 -21.28
CA ALA A 331 10.88 12.12 -20.99
C ALA A 331 11.15 10.86 -21.82
N ILE A 332 11.55 11.02 -23.09
CA ILE A 332 11.99 9.93 -23.97
C ILE A 332 13.27 9.28 -23.42
N GLN A 333 14.28 10.08 -23.09
CA GLN A 333 15.56 9.61 -22.55
C GLN A 333 15.38 8.92 -21.19
N ALA A 334 14.48 9.41 -20.35
CA ALA A 334 14.10 8.81 -19.08
C ALA A 334 13.25 7.52 -19.24
N GLY A 335 12.97 7.06 -20.47
CA GLY A 335 12.19 5.87 -20.75
C GLY A 335 10.71 5.98 -20.36
N GLN A 336 10.21 7.20 -20.14
CA GLN A 336 8.81 7.47 -19.80
C GLN A 336 7.90 7.38 -21.02
N LEU A 337 8.49 7.42 -22.22
CA LEU A 337 7.83 7.23 -23.51
C LEU A 337 8.42 5.98 -24.19
N GLY A 338 7.58 5.21 -24.90
CA GLY A 338 7.81 3.79 -25.22
C GLY A 338 9.18 3.43 -25.85
N LYS A 339 9.60 2.18 -25.60
CA LYS A 339 10.94 1.60 -25.91
C LYS A 339 11.52 1.80 -27.32
N PRO A 340 10.77 1.94 -28.44
CA PRO A 340 11.39 2.16 -29.75
C PRO A 340 12.16 3.48 -29.89
N LEU A 341 12.04 4.40 -28.94
CA LEU A 341 12.63 5.74 -28.98
C LEU A 341 14.00 5.85 -28.28
N ALA A 342 14.32 4.95 -27.34
CA ALA A 342 15.57 5.00 -26.59
C ALA A 342 16.79 4.67 -27.46
N ASP A 343 16.63 3.73 -28.40
CA ASP A 343 17.71 3.28 -29.28
C ASP A 343 18.13 4.36 -30.29
N THR A 344 17.21 5.23 -30.74
CA THR A 344 17.55 6.33 -31.65
C THR A 344 18.08 7.57 -30.94
N ALA A 345 17.72 7.79 -29.66
CA ALA A 345 18.32 8.85 -28.86
C ALA A 345 19.83 8.64 -28.68
N LYS A 346 20.28 7.37 -28.62
CA LYS A 346 21.70 7.00 -28.61
C LYS A 346 22.45 7.31 -29.91
N GLU A 347 21.77 7.27 -31.06
CA GLU A 347 22.38 7.64 -32.35
C GLU A 347 22.54 9.16 -32.51
N ILE A 348 21.68 9.96 -31.87
CA ILE A 348 21.67 11.43 -31.98
C ILE A 348 22.60 12.08 -30.94
N PHE A 349 22.77 11.44 -29.77
CA PHE A 349 23.59 11.94 -28.66
C PHE A 349 24.55 10.85 -28.16
N PRO A 350 25.57 10.48 -28.95
CA PRO A 350 26.48 9.38 -28.59
C PRO A 350 27.32 9.68 -27.33
N ASP A 351 27.53 10.96 -27.01
CA ASP A 351 28.44 11.38 -25.93
C ASP A 351 27.74 11.57 -24.57
N ALA A 352 26.43 11.31 -24.47
CA ALA A 352 25.65 11.56 -23.24
C ALA A 352 25.84 10.50 -22.13
N GLU A 353 26.63 9.45 -22.33
CA GLU A 353 26.89 8.39 -21.33
C GLU A 353 28.21 8.55 -20.56
N GLU A 354 29.07 9.55 -20.84
CA GLU A 354 30.38 9.65 -20.15
C GLU A 354 30.38 10.42 -18.82
N GLU A 355 29.27 11.03 -18.40
CA GLU A 355 29.16 11.66 -17.07
C GLU A 355 27.90 11.21 -16.34
N ASN A 356 27.98 10.04 -15.70
CA ASN A 356 27.19 9.65 -14.52
C ASN A 356 27.99 8.71 -13.62
#